data_AF-A0A4Y2BZP8-F1
#
_entry.id   AF-A0A4Y2BZP8-F1
#
_cell.length_a   1.000
_cell.length_b   1.000
_cell.length_c   1.000
_cell.angle_alpha   90.00
_cell.angle_beta   90.00
_cell.angle_gamma   90.00
#
_symmetry.space_group_name_H-M   'P 1'
#
loop_
_entity.id
_entity.type
_entity.pdbx_description
1 polymer ?
#
loop_
_entity_poly.entity_id
_entity_poly.type
_entity_poly.pdbx_seq_one_letter_code
_entity_poly.pdbx_strand_id
1 'polypeptide(L)'
;MAVVDDCPHQNVLQKENLTNLVKERYRLLELYCGIGGMRFALDAARIPYEVVAAIDINPVVNTIYQHNFGSQGHYQKNILSFTTDDIENMKLDIITMSPPCQPFTRVGLKKDTEDERSKSFLHILKIINE
;
A
#
# COMPACT_ATOMS: atom_id res chain seq x y z
N MET A 1 -33.91 1.30 38.97
CA MET A 1 -33.32 0.03 39.45
C MET A 1 -33.94 -1.09 38.63
N ALA A 2 -33.29 -1.45 37.54
CA ALA A 2 -33.50 -2.70 36.83
C ALA A 2 -32.11 -3.10 36.35
N VAL A 3 -31.55 -4.07 37.06
CA VAL A 3 -30.26 -4.68 36.80
C VAL A 3 -30.44 -5.43 35.48
N VAL A 4 -29.74 -4.99 34.43
CA VAL A 4 -29.59 -5.83 33.24
C VAL A 4 -28.45 -6.79 33.57
N ASP A 5 -28.84 -7.97 34.03
CA ASP A 5 -27.93 -9.06 34.34
C ASP A 5 -27.12 -9.43 33.08
N ASP A 6 -25.80 -9.40 33.26
CA ASP A 6 -24.79 -9.87 32.32
C ASP A 6 -25.01 -11.35 31.97
N CYS A 7 -25.17 -11.67 30.69
CA CYS A 7 -25.03 -13.04 30.19
C CYS A 7 -23.57 -13.26 29.74
N PRO A 8 -22.74 -14.03 30.46
CA PRO A 8 -21.30 -14.11 30.20
C PRO A 8 -20.89 -15.13 29.11
N HIS A 9 -21.84 -15.67 28.33
CA HIS A 9 -21.58 -16.85 27.49
C HIS A 9 -21.69 -16.64 25.98
N GLN A 10 -21.78 -15.41 25.48
CA GLN A 10 -21.82 -15.15 24.03
C GLN A 10 -20.59 -14.42 23.45
N ASN A 11 -19.62 -14.00 24.28
CA ASN A 11 -18.49 -13.18 23.82
C ASN A 11 -17.17 -13.93 23.55
N VAL A 12 -17.08 -15.22 23.83
CA VAL A 12 -15.83 -16.00 23.66
C VAL A 12 -15.73 -16.59 22.25
N LEU A 13 -16.83 -17.15 21.72
CA LEU A 13 -16.85 -17.82 20.41
C LEU A 13 -16.78 -16.87 19.19
N GLN A 14 -17.14 -15.59 19.35
CA GLN A 14 -16.94 -14.60 18.29
C GLN A 14 -15.49 -14.08 18.23
N LYS A 15 -14.78 -14.01 19.37
CA LYS A 15 -13.38 -13.57 19.42
C LYS A 15 -12.43 -14.57 18.78
N GLU A 16 -12.64 -15.87 19.01
CA GLU A 16 -11.77 -16.93 18.49
C GLU A 16 -11.77 -17.02 16.95
N ASN A 17 -12.89 -16.71 16.29
CA ASN A 17 -12.97 -16.67 14.83
C ASN A 17 -12.38 -15.39 14.21
N LEU A 18 -12.37 -14.28 14.95
CA LEU A 18 -11.71 -13.03 14.51
C LEU A 18 -10.19 -13.14 14.60
N THR A 19 -9.65 -13.79 15.62
CA THR A 19 -8.19 -14.00 15.77
C THR A 19 -7.59 -14.83 14.63
N ASN A 20 -8.34 -15.76 14.03
CA ASN A 20 -7.88 -16.55 12.88
C ASN A 20 -7.94 -15.79 11.54
N LEU A 21 -8.61 -14.64 11.48
CA LEU A 21 -8.69 -13.77 10.30
C LEU A 21 -7.62 -12.66 10.31
N VAL A 22 -7.07 -12.34 11.48
CA VAL A 22 -6.09 -11.25 11.64
C VAL A 22 -4.69 -11.82 11.47
N LYS A 23 -4.05 -11.49 10.33
CA LYS A 23 -2.68 -11.88 10.04
C LYS A 23 -1.72 -11.19 11.01
N GLU A 24 -0.66 -11.89 11.45
CA GLU A 24 0.33 -11.30 12.38
C GLU A 24 1.02 -10.07 11.79
N ARG A 25 1.33 -10.10 10.48
CA ARG A 25 1.75 -8.95 9.67
C ARG A 25 1.27 -9.11 8.23
N TYR A 26 0.78 -8.02 7.65
CA TYR A 26 0.46 -7.93 6.23
C TYR A 26 1.71 -7.56 5.39
N ARG A 27 1.85 -8.17 4.23
CA ARG A 27 2.94 -7.91 3.27
C ARG A 27 2.59 -6.74 2.39
N LEU A 28 3.28 -5.62 2.58
CA LEU A 28 2.99 -4.34 1.97
C LEU A 28 3.93 -4.04 0.79
N LEU A 29 3.34 -3.67 -0.34
CA LEU A 29 4.01 -2.97 -1.44
C LEU A 29 3.50 -1.51 -1.50
N GLU A 30 4.42 -0.55 -1.39
CA GLU A 30 4.14 0.87 -1.59
C GLU A 30 4.61 1.32 -2.97
N LEU A 31 3.68 1.59 -3.88
CA LEU A 31 3.95 2.17 -5.20
C LEU A 31 3.78 3.69 -5.15
N TYR A 32 4.68 4.42 -5.80
CA TYR A 32 4.71 5.89 -5.73
C TYR A 32 4.84 6.37 -4.27
N CYS A 33 5.76 5.75 -3.51
CA CYS A 33 5.81 5.89 -2.06
C CYS A 33 6.06 7.34 -1.59
N GLY A 34 6.62 8.20 -2.46
CA GLY A 34 6.88 9.60 -2.15
C GLY A 34 7.71 9.73 -0.88
N ILE A 35 7.25 10.58 0.05
CA ILE A 35 7.87 10.78 1.36
C ILE A 35 7.37 9.80 2.45
N GLY A 36 6.52 8.83 2.07
CA GLY A 36 5.99 7.77 2.93
C GLY A 36 4.69 8.12 3.67
N GLY A 37 3.80 8.87 3.02
CA GLY A 37 2.50 9.23 3.58
C GLY A 37 1.59 8.02 3.85
N MET A 38 1.58 7.03 2.94
CA MET A 38 0.77 5.81 3.10
C MET A 38 1.28 4.95 4.25
N ARG A 39 2.61 4.76 4.35
CA ARG A 39 3.25 4.12 5.51
C ARG A 39 2.86 4.76 6.84
N PHE A 40 2.95 6.09 6.93
CA PHE A 40 2.55 6.81 8.13
C PHE A 40 1.06 6.61 8.47
N ALA A 41 0.18 6.56 7.46
CA ALA A 41 -1.24 6.29 7.66
C ALA A 41 -1.49 4.87 8.20
N LEU A 42 -0.76 3.87 7.71
CA LEU A 42 -0.85 2.49 8.22
C LEU A 42 -0.38 2.39 9.68
N ASP A 43 0.70 3.09 10.03
CA ASP A 43 1.18 3.19 11.42
C ASP A 43 0.12 3.84 12.33
N ALA A 44 -0.48 4.95 11.88
CA ALA A 44 -1.53 5.65 12.62
C ALA A 44 -2.79 4.77 12.79
N ALA A 45 -3.12 3.95 11.80
CA ALA A 45 -4.22 2.99 11.86
C ALA A 45 -3.93 1.75 12.71
N ARG A 46 -2.68 1.59 13.21
CA ARG A 46 -2.22 0.41 13.97
C ARG A 46 -2.42 -0.90 13.20
N ILE A 47 -2.27 -0.87 11.89
CA ILE A 47 -2.31 -2.07 11.05
C ILE A 47 -0.91 -2.70 11.11
N PRO A 48 -0.76 -3.98 11.47
CA PRO A 48 0.55 -4.62 11.51
C PRO A 48 0.98 -5.01 10.09
N TYR A 49 2.13 -4.52 9.63
CA TYR A 49 2.63 -4.82 8.28
C TYR A 49 4.15 -5.02 8.24
N GLU A 50 4.63 -5.65 7.19
CA GLU A 50 6.03 -5.67 6.77
C GLU A 50 6.17 -5.04 5.38
N VAL A 51 7.12 -4.13 5.20
CA VAL A 51 7.37 -3.50 3.91
C VAL A 51 8.20 -4.46 3.06
N VAL A 52 7.56 -5.07 2.07
CA VAL A 52 8.25 -5.91 1.07
C VAL A 52 9.02 -5.02 0.11
N ALA A 53 8.39 -3.94 -0.35
CA ALA A 53 9.04 -2.93 -1.18
C ALA A 53 8.30 -1.58 -1.09
N ALA A 54 9.06 -0.49 -1.09
CA ALA A 54 8.58 0.88 -1.27
C ALA A 54 9.33 1.53 -2.44
N ILE A 55 8.57 1.97 -3.44
CA ILE A 55 9.09 2.34 -4.76
C ILE A 55 8.72 3.78 -5.12
N ASP A 56 9.74 4.58 -5.46
CA ASP A 56 9.55 5.84 -6.16
C ASP A 56 10.73 6.11 -7.11
N ILE A 57 10.45 6.76 -8.24
CA ILE A 57 11.46 7.10 -9.24
C ILE A 57 12.23 8.37 -8.87
N ASN A 58 11.64 9.26 -8.05
CA ASN A 58 12.21 10.56 -7.76
C ASN A 58 13.26 10.47 -6.64
N PRO A 59 14.54 10.76 -6.92
CA PRO A 59 15.61 10.66 -5.92
C PRO A 59 15.41 11.62 -4.73
N VAL A 60 14.75 12.76 -4.93
CA VAL A 60 14.56 13.77 -3.88
C VAL A 60 13.58 13.27 -2.81
N VAL A 61 12.48 12.64 -3.19
CA VAL A 61 11.54 12.09 -2.19
C VAL A 61 12.09 10.83 -1.53
N ASN A 62 12.92 10.08 -2.27
CA ASN A 62 13.59 8.89 -1.74
C ASN A 62 14.53 9.21 -0.58
N THR A 63 15.29 10.30 -0.63
CA THR A 63 16.14 10.70 0.51
C THR A 63 15.31 11.03 1.74
N ILE A 64 14.15 11.66 1.57
CA ILE A 64 13.23 11.98 2.67
C ILE A 64 12.58 10.71 3.21
N TYR A 65 12.12 9.81 2.34
CA TYR A 65 11.56 8.52 2.75
C TYR A 65 12.58 7.72 3.59
N GLN A 66 13.81 7.61 3.11
CA GLN A 66 14.89 6.89 3.81
C GLN A 66 15.27 7.56 5.13
N HIS A 67 15.21 8.90 5.22
CA HIS A 67 15.40 9.60 6.49
C HIS A 67 14.33 9.19 7.52
N ASN A 68 13.07 9.03 7.09
CA ASN A 68 11.96 8.69 7.98
C ASN A 68 11.93 7.21 8.36
N PHE A 69 12.24 6.31 7.42
CA PHE A 69 11.96 4.88 7.56
C PHE A 69 13.16 3.95 7.34
N GLY A 70 14.34 4.50 7.06
CA GLY A 70 15.53 3.76 6.66
C GLY A 70 15.50 3.27 5.21
N SER A 71 16.63 2.71 4.76
CA SER A 71 16.79 2.23 3.38
C SER A 71 16.35 0.78 3.15
N GLN A 72 16.04 0.03 4.21
CA GLN A 72 15.62 -1.37 4.09
C GLN A 72 14.24 -1.46 3.43
N GLY A 73 14.13 -2.23 2.35
CA GLY A 73 12.90 -2.37 1.57
C GLY A 73 12.53 -1.15 0.72
N HIS A 74 13.36 -0.10 0.66
CA HIS A 74 13.16 1.05 -0.22
C HIS A 74 13.98 0.89 -1.51
N TYR A 75 13.37 1.19 -2.67
CA TYR A 75 14.04 1.10 -3.96
C TYR A 75 13.70 2.28 -4.87
N GLN A 76 14.74 2.89 -5.44
CA GLN A 76 14.58 3.82 -6.55
C GLN A 76 14.44 3.04 -7.87
N LYS A 77 13.20 2.75 -8.28
CA LYS A 77 12.92 1.96 -9.49
C LYS A 77 11.80 2.59 -10.31
N ASN A 78 11.86 2.40 -11.63
CA ASN A 78 10.70 2.69 -12.49
C ASN A 78 9.68 1.57 -12.35
N ILE A 79 8.43 1.92 -12.02
CA ILE A 79 7.33 0.98 -11.87
C ILE A 79 7.03 0.19 -13.16
N LEU A 80 7.36 0.73 -14.33
CA LEU A 80 7.25 0.02 -15.62
C LEU A 80 8.15 -1.23 -15.73
N SER A 81 9.12 -1.39 -14.82
CA SER A 81 10.04 -2.54 -14.82
C SER A 81 9.51 -3.76 -14.05
N PHE A 82 8.33 -3.68 -13.45
CA PHE A 82 7.71 -4.82 -12.78
C PHE A 82 7.08 -5.76 -13.79
N THR A 83 7.23 -7.06 -13.55
CA THR A 83 6.56 -8.14 -14.25
C THR A 83 5.46 -8.75 -13.38
N THR A 84 4.56 -9.52 -13.98
CA THR A 84 3.54 -10.30 -13.24
C THR A 84 4.22 -11.24 -12.25
N ASP A 85 5.26 -11.95 -12.68
CA ASP A 85 6.08 -12.82 -11.82
C ASP A 85 6.69 -12.07 -10.61
N ASP A 86 7.16 -10.82 -10.79
CA ASP A 86 7.69 -10.03 -9.68
C ASP A 86 6.62 -9.84 -8.58
N ILE A 87 5.41 -9.44 -8.97
CA ILE A 87 4.30 -9.18 -8.05
C ILE A 87 3.81 -10.48 -7.39
N GLU A 88 3.65 -11.56 -8.16
CA GLU A 88 3.23 -12.87 -7.64
C GLU A 88 4.24 -13.46 -6.65
N ASN A 89 5.54 -13.29 -6.91
CA ASN A 89 6.60 -13.78 -6.03
C ASN A 89 6.70 -12.99 -4.73
N MET A 90 6.24 -11.74 -4.70
CA MET A 90 6.22 -10.93 -3.48
C MET A 90 5.17 -11.38 -2.46
N LYS A 91 4.18 -12.20 -2.84
CA LYS A 91 3.12 -12.73 -1.95
C LYS A 91 2.48 -11.61 -1.12
N LEU A 92 2.04 -10.55 -1.80
CA LEU A 92 1.54 -9.32 -1.19
C LEU A 92 0.14 -9.53 -0.59
N ASP A 93 -0.12 -8.84 0.52
CA ASP A 93 -1.46 -8.73 1.09
C ASP A 93 -2.06 -7.34 0.84
N ILE A 94 -1.21 -6.31 0.78
CA ILE A 94 -1.61 -4.91 0.62
C ILE A 94 -0.74 -4.26 -0.44
N ILE A 95 -1.39 -3.56 -1.38
CA ILE A 95 -0.74 -2.63 -2.30
C ILE A 95 -1.31 -1.24 -2.01
N THR A 96 -0.46 -0.32 -1.57
CA THR A 96 -0.82 1.10 -1.52
C THR A 96 -0.21 1.80 -2.73
N MET A 97 -0.98 2.67 -3.38
CA MET A 97 -0.51 3.42 -4.53
C MET A 97 -1.00 4.86 -4.51
N SER A 98 -0.12 5.78 -4.88
CA SER A 98 -0.44 7.21 -5.06
C SER A 98 0.05 7.69 -6.43
N PRO A 99 -0.51 7.17 -7.55
CA PRO A 99 -0.08 7.54 -8.89
C PRO A 99 -0.24 9.05 -9.14
N PRO A 100 0.61 9.65 -9.98
CA PRO A 100 0.56 11.08 -10.29
C PRO A 100 -0.81 11.48 -10.84
N CYS A 101 -1.45 12.49 -10.24
CA CYS A 101 -2.78 12.95 -10.64
C CYS A 101 -2.76 13.88 -11.86
N GLN A 102 -1.61 14.46 -12.21
CA GLN A 102 -1.47 15.49 -13.25
C GLN A 102 -2.10 15.12 -14.62
N PRO A 103 -2.04 13.86 -15.08
CA PRO A 103 -2.68 13.48 -16.35
C PRO A 103 -4.20 13.61 -16.34
N PHE A 104 -4.82 13.43 -15.17
CA PHE A 104 -6.27 13.31 -14.99
C PHE A 104 -6.92 14.60 -14.46
N THR A 105 -6.13 15.60 -14.05
CA THR A 105 -6.67 16.86 -13.55
C THR A 105 -7.19 17.76 -14.67
N ARG A 106 -8.31 18.47 -14.42
CA ARG A 106 -8.89 19.48 -15.35
C ARG A 106 -7.91 20.59 -15.73
N VAL A 107 -6.93 20.85 -14.87
CA VAL A 107 -5.84 21.80 -15.06
C VAL A 107 -4.64 21.03 -15.63
N GLY A 108 -4.17 21.37 -16.83
CA GLY A 108 -3.08 20.65 -17.51
C GLY A 108 -3.37 20.37 -18.99
N LEU A 109 -2.56 19.49 -19.60
CA LEU A 109 -2.66 19.13 -21.02
C LEU A 109 -3.85 18.20 -21.34
N LYS A 110 -4.53 17.65 -20.31
CA LYS A 110 -5.70 16.74 -20.43
C LYS A 110 -5.45 15.55 -21.37
N LYS A 111 -4.22 15.04 -21.34
CA LYS A 111 -3.80 13.90 -22.15
C LYS A 111 -4.24 12.56 -21.57
N ASP A 112 -4.68 12.52 -20.31
CA ASP A 112 -5.23 11.32 -19.67
C ASP A 112 -4.27 10.12 -19.85
N THR A 113 -4.71 9.04 -20.48
CA THR A 113 -3.92 7.84 -20.78
C THR A 113 -2.77 8.06 -21.76
N GLU A 114 -2.78 9.17 -22.53
CA GLU A 114 -1.71 9.53 -23.46
C GLU A 114 -0.55 10.29 -22.79
N ASP A 115 -0.68 10.69 -21.52
CA ASP A 115 0.45 11.26 -20.77
C ASP A 115 1.41 10.13 -20.35
N GLU A 116 2.70 10.33 -20.60
CA GLU A 116 3.75 9.37 -20.19
C GLU A 116 3.68 9.01 -18.69
N ARG A 117 3.23 9.95 -17.85
CA ARG A 117 3.08 9.72 -16.41
C ARG A 117 1.99 8.70 -16.08
N SER A 118 1.00 8.52 -16.94
CA SER A 118 -0.07 7.52 -16.78
C SER A 118 0.38 6.10 -17.12
N LYS A 119 1.41 5.93 -17.95
CA LYS A 119 1.86 4.59 -18.42
C LYS A 119 2.19 3.65 -17.27
N SER A 120 2.89 4.15 -16.26
CA SER A 120 3.26 3.35 -15.09
C SER A 120 2.04 2.83 -14.31
N PHE A 121 0.98 3.63 -14.22
CA PHE A 121 -0.25 3.25 -13.53
C PHE A 121 -1.04 2.22 -14.34
N LEU A 122 -1.19 2.44 -15.65
CA LEU A 122 -1.86 1.49 -16.55
C LEU A 122 -1.14 0.15 -16.60
N HIS A 123 0.20 0.16 -16.58
CA HIS A 123 1.02 -1.05 -16.49
C HIS A 123 0.73 -1.85 -15.23
N ILE A 124 0.67 -1.20 -14.07
CA ILE A 124 0.34 -1.86 -12.80
C ILE A 124 -1.06 -2.45 -12.80
N LEU A 125 -2.05 -1.72 -13.31
CA LEU A 125 -3.42 -2.24 -13.42
C LEU A 125 -3.49 -3.49 -14.31
N LYS A 126 -2.67 -3.53 -15.37
CA LYS A 126 -2.58 -4.71 -16.24
C LYS A 126 -2.02 -5.91 -15.49
N ILE A 127 -0.85 -5.79 -14.86
CA ILE A 127 -0.18 -6.95 -14.22
C ILE A 127 -0.88 -7.46 -12.96
N ILE A 128 -1.71 -6.65 -12.30
CA ILE A 128 -2.49 -7.09 -11.12
C ILE A 128 -3.74 -7.90 -11.54
N ASN A 129 -4.21 -7.72 -12.78
CA ASN A 129 -5.43 -8.35 -13.29
C ASN A 129 -5.16 -9.56 -14.21
N GLU A 130 -3.89 -9.97 -14.33
CA GLU A 130 -3.47 -11.22 -14.98
C GLU A 130 -3.44 -12.36 -13.97
#